data_AF-A0A1E8F293-F1
#
_entry.id   AF-A0A1E8F293-F1
#
_cell.length_a   1.000
_cell.length_b   1.000
_cell.length_c   1.000
_cell.angle_alpha   90.00
_cell.angle_beta   90.00
_cell.angle_gamma   90.00
#
_symmetry.space_group_name_H-M   'P 1'
#
loop_
_entity.id
_entity.type
_entity.pdbx_description
1 polymer ?
#
loop_
_entity_poly.entity_id
_entity_poly.type
_entity_poly.pdbx_seq_one_letter_code
_entity_poly.pdbx_strand_id
1 'polypeptide(L)' 'MVKGSNVEYLWSVHLLKKLREENMISDEEYAAIDRENRKSFYKNDNQRIA' A
#
# COMPACT_ATOMS: atom_id res chain seq x y z
N MET A 1 15.10 -13.78 1.89
CA MET A 1 14.08 -14.05 0.86
C MET A 1 13.21 -12.81 0.70
N VAL A 2 13.25 -12.15 -0.44
CA VAL A 2 12.26 -11.10 -0.76
C VAL A 2 10.95 -11.86 -0.96
N LYS A 3 10.08 -11.91 0.07
CA LYS A 3 8.68 -12.32 -0.10
C LYS A 3 8.17 -11.50 -1.27
N GLY A 4 7.78 -12.16 -2.36
CA GLY A 4 7.38 -11.52 -3.61
C GLY A 4 6.49 -10.33 -3.30
N SER A 5 6.94 -9.15 -3.68
CA SER A 5 6.24 -7.91 -3.39
C SER A 5 4.84 -8.00 -3.99
N ASN A 6 3.82 -7.94 -3.12
CA ASN A 6 2.41 -7.95 -3.50
C ASN A 6 2.18 -6.83 -4.52
N VAL A 7 1.88 -7.20 -5.78
CA VAL A 7 1.85 -6.27 -6.92
C VAL A 7 0.79 -5.20 -6.67
N GLU A 8 -0.35 -5.59 -6.11
CA GLU A 8 -1.46 -4.71 -5.76
C GLU A 8 -1.04 -3.67 -4.70
N TYR A 9 -0.24 -4.07 -3.71
CA TYR A 9 0.36 -3.12 -2.76
C TYR A 9 1.29 -2.12 -3.46
N LEU A 10 2.16 -2.59 -4.36
CA LEU A 10 3.07 -1.71 -5.11
C LEU A 10 2.31 -0.70 -5.97
N TRP A 11 1.24 -1.14 -6.64
CA TRP A 11 0.35 -0.28 -7.42
C TRP A 11 -0.35 0.76 -6.54
N SER A 12 -0.82 0.35 -5.36
CA SER A 12 -1.44 1.27 -4.40
C SER A 12 -0.47 2.36 -3.94
N VAL A 13 0.78 1.99 -3.61
CA VAL A 13 1.84 2.95 -3.24
C VAL A 13 2.18 3.89 -4.40
N HIS A 14 2.24 3.38 -5.63
CA HIS A 14 2.48 4.21 -6.81
C HIS A 14 1.39 5.27 -7.00
N LEU A 15 0.12 4.89 -6.83
CA LEU A 15 -1.01 5.82 -6.91
C LEU A 15 -0.96 6.89 -5.81
N LEU A 16 -0.70 6.49 -4.56
CA LEU A 16 -0.60 7.42 -3.44
C LEU A 16 0.50 8.46 -3.63
N LYS A 17 1.64 8.06 -4.21
CA LYS A 17 2.72 9.01 -4.54
C LYS A 17 2.28 10.07 -5.53
N LYS A 18 1.57 9.68 -6.60
CA LYS A 18 1.03 10.62 -7.59
C LYS A 18 0.04 11.60 -6.95
N LEU A 19 -0.90 11.10 -6.16
CA LEU A 19 -1.88 11.94 -5.46
C LEU A 19 -1.19 12.97 -4.57
N ARG A 20 -0.13 12.58 -3.86
CA ARG A 20 0.66 13.50 -3.04
C ARG A 20 1.44 14.52 -3.88
N GLU A 21 2.08 14.07 -4.96
CA GLU A 21 2.84 14.95 -5.89
C GLU A 21 1.93 16.00 -6.54
N GLU A 22 0.66 15.66 -6.77
CA GLU A 22 -0.38 16.56 -7.28
C GLU A 22 -1.07 17.39 -6.17
N ASN A 23 -0.61 17.29 -4.91
CA ASN A 23 -1.18 17.93 -3.72
C ASN A 23 -2.67 17.59 -3.47
N MET A 24 -3.13 16.42 -3.94
CA MET A 24 -4.48 15.93 -3.69
C MET A 24 -4.65 15.30 -2.30
N ILE A 25 -3.54 14.90 -1.68
CA ILE A 25 -3.48 14.40 -0.30
C ILE A 25 -2.24 14.96 0.42
N SER A 26 -2.32 15.09 1.74
CA SER A 26 -1.19 15.49 2.58
C SER A 26 -0.22 14.34 2.85
N ASP A 27 0.95 14.66 3.43
CA ASP A 27 1.90 13.65 3.92
C ASP A 27 1.30 12.81 5.06
N GLU A 28 0.49 13.41 5.94
CA GLU A 28 -0.22 12.68 7.00
C GLU A 28 -1.25 11.71 6.43
N GLU A 29 -2.02 12.13 5.42
CA GLU A 29 -2.99 11.28 4.74
C GLU A 29 -2.31 10.13 3.98
N TYR A 30 -1.20 10.41 3.29
CA TYR A 30 -0.37 9.39 2.66
C TYR A 30 0.07 8.33 3.68
N ALA A 31 0.60 8.76 4.83
CA ALA A 31 1.09 7.86 5.87
C ALA A 31 -0.04 7.02 6.49
N ALA A 32 -1.21 7.62 6.71
CA ALA A 32 -2.39 6.94 7.23
C ALA A 32 -2.88 5.85 6.26
N ILE A 33 -2.97 6.17 4.97
CA ILE A 33 -3.46 5.23 3.96
C ILE A 33 -2.44 4.10 3.72
N ASP A 34 -1.14 4.40 3.60
CA ASP A 34 -0.10 3.36 3.45
C ASP A 34 -0.11 2.37 4.62
N ARG A 35 -0.34 2.86 5.85
CA ARG A 35 -0.45 2.00 7.04
C ARG A 35 -1.62 1.02 6.93
N GLU A 36 -2.79 1.47 6.50
CA GLU A 36 -3.97 0.60 6.33
C GLU A 36 -3.82 -0.35 5.13
N ASN A 37 -3.17 0.11 4.05
CA ASN A 37 -2.83 -0.74 2.91
C ASN A 37 -1.92 -1.89 3.33
N ARG A 38 -0.82 -1.61 4.04
CA ARG A 38 0.08 -2.67 4.53
C ARG A 38 -0.71 -3.71 5.35
N LYS A 39 -1.58 -3.28 6.26
CA LYS A 39 -2.42 -4.22 7.02
C LYS A 39 -3.29 -5.08 6.11
N SER A 40 -3.94 -4.47 5.12
CA SER A 40 -4.91 -5.15 4.26
C SER A 40 -4.25 -6.13 3.29
N PHE A 41 -3.18 -5.71 2.60
CA PHE A 41 -2.49 -6.53 1.61
C PHE A 41 -1.67 -7.66 2.26
N TYR A 42 -0.97 -7.40 3.37
CA TYR A 42 -0.17 -8.43 4.05
C TYR A 42 -1.00 -9.37 4.95
N LYS A 43 -2.23 -8.99 5.35
CA LYS A 43 -3.16 -9.91 6.06
C LYS A 43 -3.78 -10.92 5.10
N ASN A 44 -4.05 -10.53 3.85
CA ASN A 44 -4.63 -11.41 2.84
C ASN A 44 -3.62 -12.43 2.26
N ASP A 45 -2.32 -12.13 2.24
CA ASP A 45 -1.29 -13.09 1.82
C ASP A 45 -1.24 -14.33 2.73
N ASN A 46 -1.58 -14.19 4.02
CA ASN A 46 -1.64 -15.32 4.96
C ASN A 46 -2.92 -16.17 4.81
N GLN A 47 -3.96 -15.67 4.15
CA GLN A 47 -5.23 -16.41 3.98
C GLN A 47 -5.31 -17.19 2.67
N ARG A 48 -4.47 -16.87 1.67
CA ARG A 48 -4.43 -17.58 0.38
C ARG A 48 -3.65 -18.91 0.42
N ILE A 49 -2.97 -19.22 1.52
CA ILE A 49 -2.17 -20.46 1.71
C ILE A 49 -2.84 -21.42 2.72
N ALA A 50 -4.12 -21.23 3.04
CA ALA A 50 -4.90 -22.14 3.89
C ALA A 50 -5.90 -22.94 3.06
#